data_AF-A0A0Q4EH65-F1
#
_entry.id   AF-A0A0Q4EH65-F1
#
_cell.length_a   1.000
_cell.length_b   1.000
_cell.length_c   1.000
_cell.angle_alpha   90.00
_cell.angle_beta   90.00
_cell.angle_gamma   90.00
#
_symmetry.space_group_name_H-M   'P 1'
#
loop_
_entity.id
_entity.type
_entity.pdbx_description
1 polymer ?
#
loop_
_entity_poly.entity_id
_entity_poly.type
_entity_poly.pdbx_seq_one_letter_code
_entity_poly.pdbx_strand_id
1 'polypeptide(L)' 'MHTAETSDGRVDTVPVRLALRCLWAHCPERWPLVMFWEGAQQEHEIGRSQSVTASFNGIVRQLRRSGAYSE' A
#
# COMPACT_ATOMS: atom_id res chain seq x y z
N MET A 1 17.07 22.28 16.89
CA MET A 1 16.72 22.61 15.50
C MET A 1 15.75 21.53 15.02
N HIS A 2 14.44 21.78 15.17
CA HIS A 2 13.39 20.88 14.70
C HIS A 2 13.24 21.11 13.19
N THR A 3 13.77 20.21 12.35
CA THR A 3 13.40 20.19 10.94
C THR A 3 12.06 19.49 10.83
N ALA A 4 11.03 20.25 10.47
CA ALA A 4 9.71 19.75 10.16
C ALA A 4 9.84 18.67 9.07
N GLU A 5 9.57 17.42 9.43
CA GLU A 5 9.37 16.34 8.46
C GLU A 5 8.04 16.60 7.76
N THR A 6 8.05 17.44 6.72
CA THR A 6 6.98 17.42 5.73
C THR A 6 7.07 16.07 5.06
N SER A 7 6.39 15.07 5.64
CA SER A 7 6.23 13.77 5.01
C SER A 7 5.47 14.01 3.72
N ASP A 8 6.21 14.09 2.61
CA ASP A 8 5.76 14.45 1.26
C ASP A 8 4.80 13.40 0.67
N GLY A 9 3.70 13.10 1.35
CA GLY A 9 2.76 12.03 0.99
C GLY A 9 3.40 10.66 0.80
N ARG A 10 4.62 10.43 1.32
CA ARG A 10 5.32 9.15 1.23
C ARG A 10 4.70 8.17 2.21
N VAL A 11 4.37 6.98 1.72
CA VAL A 11 3.72 5.92 2.49
C VAL A 11 4.58 4.66 2.60
N ASP A 12 5.84 4.70 2.15
CA ASP A 12 6.80 3.59 2.23
C ASP A 12 7.45 3.45 3.62
N THR A 13 6.62 3.48 4.67
CA THR A 13 7.06 3.40 6.05
C THR A 13 7.14 1.95 6.55
N VAL A 14 7.87 1.72 7.65
CA VAL A 14 7.97 0.39 8.28
C VAL A 14 6.59 -0.18 8.66
N PRO A 15 5.66 0.58 9.28
CA PRO A 15 4.31 0.11 9.56
C PRO A 15 3.56 -0.37 8.31
N VAL A 16 3.66 0.35 7.21
CA VAL A 16 3.01 -0.04 5.93
C VAL A 16 3.61 -1.34 5.40
N ARG A 17 4.94 -1.49 5.45
CA ARG A 17 5.61 -2.74 5.04
C ARG A 17 5.11 -3.94 5.87
N LEU A 18 4.97 -3.77 7.18
CA LEU A 18 4.47 -4.81 8.08
C LEU A 18 2.99 -5.12 7.79
N ALA A 19 2.15 -4.11 7.57
CA ALA A 19 0.76 -4.31 7.19
C ALA A 19 0.63 -5.14 5.91
N LEU A 20 1.37 -4.79 4.85
CA LEU A 20 1.40 -5.57 3.60
C LEU A 20 1.87 -7.02 3.84
N ARG A 21 2.82 -7.24 4.75
CA ARG A 21 3.28 -8.58 5.12
C ARG A 21 2.19 -9.41 5.79
N CYS A 22 1.38 -8.81 6.66
CA CYS A 22 0.24 -9.48 7.30
C CYS A 22 -0.84 -9.88 6.28
N LEU A 23 -1.08 -9.02 5.28
CA LEU A 23 -2.08 -9.28 4.23
C LEU A 23 -1.68 -10.42 3.28
N TRP A 24 -0.41 -10.84 3.28
CA TRP A 24 0.11 -11.90 2.41
C TRP A 24 -0.67 -13.22 2.53
N ALA A 25 -1.17 -13.56 3.72
CA ALA A 25 -1.97 -14.76 3.95
C ALA A 25 -3.40 -14.67 3.42
N HIS A 26 -3.89 -13.45 3.15
CA HIS A 26 -5.28 -13.17 2.79
C HIS A 26 -5.46 -12.78 1.31
N CYS A 27 -4.36 -12.53 0.59
CA CYS A 27 -4.34 -12.18 -0.82
C CYS A 27 -3.75 -13.34 -1.67
N PRO A 28 -4.59 -14.08 -2.42
CA PRO A 28 -4.10 -15.11 -3.35
C PRO A 28 -3.13 -14.56 -4.41
N GLU A 29 -3.46 -13.38 -4.95
CA GLU A 29 -2.61 -12.63 -5.87
C GLU A 29 -1.72 -11.68 -5.07
N ARG A 30 -0.39 -11.87 -5.21
CA ARG A 30 0.60 -11.07 -4.47
C ARG A 30 0.98 -9.77 -5.17
N TRP A 31 0.74 -9.68 -6.48
CA TRP A 31 1.12 -8.52 -7.27
C TRP A 31 0.58 -7.20 -6.72
N PRO A 32 -0.64 -7.08 -6.14
CA PRO A 32 -1.10 -5.79 -5.62
C PRO A 32 -0.33 -5.34 -4.39
N LEU A 33 0.13 -6.27 -3.54
CA LEU A 33 0.95 -5.95 -2.37
C LEU A 33 2.33 -5.44 -2.79
N VAL A 34 2.92 -6.07 -3.81
CA VAL A 34 4.22 -5.68 -4.38
C VAL A 34 4.11 -4.33 -5.07
N MET A 35 3.12 -4.14 -5.94
CA MET A 35 2.90 -2.89 -6.67
C MET A 35 2.56 -1.72 -5.73
N PHE A 36 1.84 -1.98 -4.63
CA PHE A 36 1.63 -0.96 -3.61
C PHE A 36 2.97 -0.49 -3.02
N TRP A 37 3.83 -1.44 -2.63
CA TRP A 37 5.12 -1.12 -2.02
C TRP A 37 6.05 -0.38 -3.00
N GLU A 38 6.13 -0.83 -4.25
CA GLU A 38 6.91 -0.16 -5.30
C GLU A 38 6.38 1.23 -5.62
N GLY A 39 5.05 1.36 -5.73
CA GLY A 39 4.38 2.65 -5.94
C GLY A 39 4.61 3.64 -4.80
N ALA A 40 4.59 3.15 -3.54
CA ALA A 40 4.84 3.94 -2.35
C ALA A 40 6.25 4.57 -2.32
N GLN A 41 7.23 3.94 -2.97
CA GLN A 41 8.61 4.41 -3.00
C GLN A 41 8.87 5.47 -4.08
N GLN A 42 7.96 5.64 -5.04
CA GLN A 42 8.11 6.61 -6.14
C GLN A 42 8.29 8.05 -5.61
N GLU A 43 9.13 8.83 -6.29
CA GLU A 43 9.42 10.21 -5.92
C GLU A 43 8.29 11.16 -6.32
N HIS A 44 7.70 10.96 -7.51
CA HIS A 44 6.64 11.82 -8.03
C HIS A 44 5.30 11.56 -7.32
N GLU A 45 4.75 12.59 -6.67
CA GLU A 45 3.50 12.51 -5.91
C GLU A 45 2.31 11.98 -6.74
N ILE A 46 2.14 12.49 -7.97
CA ILE A 46 1.03 12.08 -8.85
C ILE A 46 1.14 10.59 -9.19
N GLY A 47 2.33 10.14 -9.60
CA GLY A 47 2.59 8.73 -9.93
C GLY A 47 2.40 7.82 -8.72
N ARG A 48 2.99 8.21 -7.57
CA ARG A 48 2.86 7.52 -6.29
C ARG A 48 1.40 7.36 -5.90
N SER A 49 0.63 8.44 -5.90
CA SER A 49 -0.79 8.44 -5.52
C SER A 49 -1.61 7.52 -6.43
N GLN A 50 -1.39 7.57 -7.76
CA GLN A 50 -2.06 6.70 -8.72
C GLN A 50 -1.70 5.22 -8.50
N SER A 51 -0.42 4.89 -8.36
CA SER A 51 0.05 3.52 -8.16
C SER A 51 -0.44 2.92 -6.84
N VAL A 52 -0.35 3.68 -5.74
CA VAL A 52 -0.82 3.29 -4.41
C VAL A 52 -2.33 3.07 -4.43
N THR A 53 -3.11 3.97 -5.02
CA THR A 53 -4.57 3.87 -5.10
C THR A 53 -5.01 2.66 -5.91
N ALA A 54 -4.43 2.44 -7.09
CA ALA A 54 -4.79 1.31 -7.95
C ALA A 54 -4.47 -0.03 -7.26
N SER A 55 -3.31 -0.13 -6.63
CA SER A 55 -2.87 -1.32 -5.90
C SER A 55 -3.74 -1.58 -4.67
N PHE A 56 -4.08 -0.53 -3.92
CA PHE A 56 -4.97 -0.61 -2.76
C PHE A 56 -6.35 -1.16 -3.13
N ASN A 57 -6.95 -0.67 -4.22
CA ASN A 57 -8.22 -1.19 -4.72
C ASN A 57 -8.14 -2.68 -5.07
N GLY A 58 -7.00 -3.13 -5.63
CA GLY A 58 -6.72 -4.54 -5.88
C GLY A 58 -6.67 -5.37 -4.58
N ILE A 59 -6.00 -4.87 -3.54
CA ILE A 59 -5.92 -5.51 -2.21
C ILE A 59 -7.32 -5.64 -1.61
N VAL A 60 -8.08 -4.54 -1.53
CA VAL A 60 -9.44 -4.53 -0.96
C VAL A 60 -10.36 -5.52 -1.68
N ARG A 61 -10.28 -5.59 -3.02
CA ARG A 61 -11.08 -6.55 -3.81
C ARG A 61 -10.76 -8.00 -3.43
N GLN A 62 -9.49 -8.32 -3.18
CA GLN A 62 -9.10 -9.67 -2.76
C GLN A 62 -9.54 -9.99 -1.34
N LEU A 63 -9.40 -9.05 -0.40
CA LEU A 63 -9.84 -9.22 0.98
C LEU A 63 -11.35 -9.43 1.10
N ARG A 64 -12.13 -8.68 0.30
CA ARG A 64 -13.58 -8.90 0.19
C ARG A 64 -13.91 -10.29 -0.35
N ARG A 65 -13.20 -10.73 -1.39
CA ARG A 65 -13.41 -12.06 -1.99
C ARG A 65 -13.04 -13.21 -1.03
N SER A 66 -12.05 -13.03 -0.16
CA SER A 66 -11.65 -14.04 0.82
C SER A 66 -12.50 -14.03 2.09
N GLY A 67 -13.43 -13.07 2.25
CA GLY A 67 -14.22 -12.89 3.46
C GLY A 67 -13.42 -12.34 4.65
N ALA A 68 -12.17 -11.95 4.44
CA ALA A 68 -11.30 -11.36 5.46
C ALA A 68 -11.62 -9.88 5.73
N TYR A 69 -12.45 -9.27 4.87
CA TYR A 69 -12.90 -7.89 5.01
C TYR A 69 -14.39 -7.79 4.65
N SER A 70 -15.21 -7.57 5.67
CA SER A 70 -16.61 -7.17 5.59
C SER A 70 -16.68 -5.68 5.94
N GLU A 71 -17.33 -4.90 5.08
CA GLU A 71 -17.50 -3.45 5.22
C GLU A 71 -18.37 -3.07 6.41
#